data_AF-A0AA37LUS9-F1
#
_entry.id   AF-A0AA37LUS9-F1
#
_cell.length_a   1.000
_cell.length_b   1.000
_cell.length_c   1.000
_cell.angle_alpha   90.00
_cell.angle_beta   90.00
_cell.angle_gamma   90.00
#
_symmetry.space_group_name_H-M   'P 1'
#
loop_
_entity.id
_entity.type
_entity.pdbx_description
1 polymer ?
#
loop_
_entity_poly.entity_id
_entity_poly.type
_entity_poly.pdbx_seq_one_letter_code
_entity_poly.pdbx_strand_id
1 'polypeptide(L)'
;MEACFRTNFHGPLNITRAFLPFLRERGTGTLVYLSSQAAWHVDISAGAYCASKFALEAEANTHGIPKAPSRPSPKNSPSSPRSQGPPR
;
A
#
# COMPACT_ATOMS: atom_id res chain seq x y z
N MET A 1 -15.57 5.42 5.34
CA MET A 1 -14.42 4.68 5.89
C MET A 1 -14.54 3.18 5.60
N GLU A 2 -15.61 2.53 6.05
CA GLU A 2 -15.87 1.09 5.85
C GLU A 2 -15.71 0.57 4.41
N ALA A 3 -16.28 1.27 3.43
CA ALA A 3 -16.19 0.85 2.03
C ALA A 3 -14.73 0.73 1.54
N CYS A 4 -13.85 1.65 1.97
CA CYS A 4 -12.43 1.61 1.60
C CYS A 4 -11.72 0.41 2.21
N PHE A 5 -11.95 0.12 3.49
CA PHE A 5 -11.34 -1.02 4.17
C PHE A 5 -11.85 -2.35 3.62
N ARG A 6 -13.16 -2.47 3.38
CA ARG A 6 -13.76 -3.68 2.83
C ARG A 6 -13.13 -4.07 1.50
N THR A 7 -12.94 -3.11 0.61
CA THR A 7 -12.37 -3.35 -0.72
C THR A 7 -10.84 -3.47 -0.70
N ASN A 8 -10.14 -2.56 -0.02
CA ASN A 8 -8.68 -2.46 -0.14
C ASN A 8 -7.90 -3.32 0.86
N PHE A 9 -8.52 -3.74 1.97
CA PHE A 9 -7.86 -4.51 3.02
C PHE A 9 -8.50 -5.88 3.22
N HIS A 10 -9.80 -5.93 3.52
CA HIS A 10 -10.47 -7.20 3.80
C HIS A 10 -10.58 -8.11 2.57
N GLY A 11 -10.77 -7.55 1.37
CA GLY A 11 -10.78 -8.32 0.12
C GLY A 11 -9.47 -9.10 -0.08
N PRO A 12 -8.31 -8.43 -0.17
CA PRO A 12 -7.01 -9.09 -0.28
C PRO A 12 -6.73 -10.09 0.85
N LEU A 13 -7.01 -9.72 2.10
CA LEU A 13 -6.82 -10.60 3.26
C LEU A 13 -7.64 -11.90 3.14
N ASN A 14 -8.90 -11.81 2.71
CA ASN A 14 -9.76 -12.98 2.52
C ASN A 14 -9.24 -13.88 1.41
N ILE A 15 -8.74 -13.30 0.31
CA ILE A 15 -8.10 -14.06 -0.78
C ILE A 15 -6.86 -14.77 -0.24
N THR A 16 -5.99 -14.08 0.48
CA THR A 16 -4.80 -14.71 1.07
C THR A 16 -5.17 -15.83 2.01
N ARG A 17 -6.15 -15.66 2.90
CA ARG A 17 -6.62 -16.74 3.78
C ARG A 17 -7.16 -17.94 3.02
N ALA A 18 -7.86 -17.70 1.91
CA ALA A 18 -8.41 -18.77 1.09
C ALA A 18 -7.35 -19.52 0.29
N PHE A 19 -6.38 -18.81 -0.29
CA PHE A 19 -5.42 -19.38 -1.24
C PHE A 19 -4.07 -19.76 -0.63
N LEU A 20 -3.66 -19.13 0.48
CA LEU A 20 -2.38 -19.38 1.12
C LEU A 20 -2.16 -20.86 1.50
N PRO A 21 -3.15 -21.61 2.03
CA PRO A 21 -2.96 -23.04 2.30
C PRO A 21 -2.65 -23.84 1.03
N PHE A 22 -3.35 -23.57 -0.07
CA PHE A 22 -3.15 -24.26 -1.35
C PHE A 22 -1.80 -23.90 -2.00
N LEU A 23 -1.40 -22.63 -1.93
CA LEU A 23 -0.08 -22.19 -2.42
C LEU A 23 1.05 -22.85 -1.63
N ARG A 24 0.86 -23.03 -0.31
CA ARG A 24 1.82 -23.73 0.56
C ARG A 24 1.87 -25.23 0.28
N GLU A 25 0.73 -25.88 0.09
CA GLU A 25 0.64 -27.31 -0.25
C GLU A 25 1.30 -27.61 -1.60
N ARG A 26 1.04 -26.76 -2.61
CA ARG A 26 1.65 -26.89 -3.94
C ARG A 26 3.15 -26.56 -3.95
N GLY A 27 3.65 -25.85 -2.93
CA GLY A 27 5.03 -25.37 -2.83
C GLY A 27 5.44 -24.36 -3.90
N THR A 28 4.49 -23.90 -4.73
CA THR A 28 4.72 -22.97 -5.83
C THR A 28 3.49 -22.10 -6.08
N GLY A 29 3.76 -20.82 -6.37
CA GLY A 29 2.76 -19.82 -6.67
C GLY A 29 3.02 -18.52 -5.90
N THR A 30 2.76 -17.39 -6.55
CA THR A 30 3.09 -16.07 -6.04
C THR A 30 1.80 -15.28 -5.83
N LEU A 31 1.57 -14.85 -4.60
CA LEU A 31 0.58 -13.83 -4.30
C LEU A 31 1.26 -12.46 -4.34
N VAL A 32 0.62 -11.46 -4.94
CA VAL A 32 1.17 -10.10 -5.02
C VAL A 32 0.10 -9.12 -4.59
N TYR A 33 0.45 -8.25 -3.62
CA TYR A 33 -0.46 -7.18 -3.21
C TYR A 33 -0.23 -5.89 -4.00
N LEU A 34 -1.35 -5.30 -4.42
CA LEU A 34 -1.40 -4.01 -5.10
C LEU A 34 -1.47 -2.88 -4.06
N SER A 35 -0.28 -2.43 -3.65
CA SER A 35 -0.10 -1.27 -2.78
C SER A 35 -0.20 0.05 -3.59
N SER A 36 -0.10 1.18 -2.90
CA SER A 36 -0.17 2.53 -3.48
C SER A 36 0.82 3.46 -2.78
N GLN A 37 1.19 4.59 -3.39
CA GLN A 37 1.94 5.66 -2.70
C GLN A 37 1.24 6.09 -1.41
N ALA A 38 -0.10 5.97 -1.37
CA ALA A 38 -0.93 6.22 -0.20
C ALA A 38 -0.62 5.32 1.02
N ALA A 39 0.19 4.27 0.86
CA ALA A 39 0.71 3.44 1.95
C ALA A 39 1.92 4.06 2.68
N TRP A 40 2.43 5.20 2.19
CA TRP A 40 3.65 5.85 2.71
C TRP A 40 3.55 7.38 2.75
N HIS A 41 2.75 7.98 1.87
CA HIS A 41 2.40 9.39 1.88
C HIS A 41 0.91 9.54 2.13
N VAL A 42 0.56 10.43 3.06
CA VAL A 42 -0.83 10.68 3.43
C VAL A 42 -1.33 11.91 2.71
N ASP A 43 -2.49 11.79 2.07
CA ASP A 43 -3.25 12.93 1.56
C ASP A 43 -4.41 13.21 2.53
N ILE A 44 -4.56 14.47 2.94
CA ILE A 44 -5.57 14.91 3.91
C ILE A 44 -6.99 14.63 3.38
N SER A 45 -7.20 14.71 2.07
CA SER A 45 -8.49 14.43 1.44
C SER A 45 -8.83 12.93 1.38
N ALA A 46 -7.87 12.04 1.59
CA ALA A 46 -7.98 10.60 1.36
C ALA A 46 -7.68 9.75 2.60
N GLY A 47 -7.90 10.27 3.82
CA GLY A 47 -7.50 9.61 5.07
C GLY A 47 -7.92 8.14 5.22
N ALA A 48 -9.16 7.79 4.87
CA ALA A 48 -9.64 6.40 4.95
C ALA A 48 -8.97 5.47 3.93
N TYR A 49 -8.63 5.99 2.74
CA TYR A 49 -7.92 5.24 1.71
C TYR A 49 -6.46 5.03 2.11
N CYS A 50 -5.77 6.09 2.55
CA CYS A 50 -4.42 6.01 3.10
C CYS A 50 -4.35 4.98 4.23
N ALA A 51 -5.22 5.08 5.24
CA ALA A 51 -5.27 4.12 6.35
C ALA A 51 -5.42 2.66 5.86
N SER A 52 -6.30 2.41 4.88
CA SER A 52 -6.48 1.06 4.34
C SER A 52 -5.25 0.53 3.60
N LYS A 53 -4.47 1.39 2.93
CA LYS A 53 -3.26 1.01 2.21
C LYS A 53 -2.06 0.82 3.14
N PHE A 54 -1.94 1.61 4.21
CA PHE A 54 -0.99 1.36 5.29
C PHE A 54 -1.26 0.01 5.98
N ALA A 55 -2.53 -0.33 6.22
CA ALA A 55 -2.90 -1.62 6.79
C ALA A 55 -2.52 -2.79 5.87
N LEU A 56 -2.78 -2.67 4.57
CA LEU A 56 -2.38 -3.67 3.57
C LEU A 56 -0.86 -3.84 3.50
N GLU A 57 -0.09 -2.75 3.62
CA GLU A 57 1.37 -2.78 3.62
C GLU A 57 1.91 -3.55 4.85
N ALA A 58 1.33 -3.34 6.03
CA ALA A 58 1.69 -4.09 7.23
C ALA A 58 1.44 -5.59 7.05
N GLU A 59 0.28 -5.96 6.51
CA GLU A 59 -0.11 -7.34 6.27
C GLU A 59 0.81 -8.05 5.25
N ALA A 60 1.18 -7.33 4.18
CA ALA A 60 2.12 -7.81 3.17
C ALA A 60 3.47 -8.19 3.79
N ASN A 61 4.00 -7.30 4.65
CA ASN A 61 5.29 -7.51 5.31
C ASN A 61 5.23 -8.67 6.31
N THR A 62 4.12 -8.86 7.03
CA THR A 62 3.94 -9.99 7.95
C THR A 62 3.97 -11.34 7.24
N HIS A 63 3.36 -11.44 6.07
CA HIS A 63 3.28 -12.70 5.31
C HIS A 63 4.45 -12.90 4.33
N GLY A 64 5.39 -11.95 4.25
CA GLY A 64 6.48 -11.99 3.28
C GLY A 64 6.00 -11.96 1.82
N ILE A 65 4.82 -11.39 1.58
CA ILE A 65 4.18 -11.34 0.26
C ILE A 65 4.89 -10.30 -0.61
N PRO A 66 5.34 -10.66 -1.82
CA PRO A 66 5.90 -9.70 -2.77
C PRO A 66 4.93 -8.55 -3.04
N LYS A 67 5.47 -7.34 -3.01
CA LYS A 67 4.75 -6.11 -3.26
C LYS A 67 5.23 -5.48 -4.56
N ALA A 68 4.32 -4.82 -5.27
CA ALA A 68 4.70 -4.07 -6.45
C ALA A 68 5.77 -3.01 -6.10
N PRO A 69 6.74 -2.75 -6.97
CA PRO A 69 7.78 -1.75 -6.73
C PRO A 69 7.18 -0.34 -6.79
N SER A 70 6.72 0.16 -5.65
CA SER A 70 6.21 1.54 -5.52
C SER A 70 6.93 2.35 -4.44
N ARG A 71 8.04 1.83 -3.88
CA ARG A 71 8.93 2.62 -3.03
C ARG A 71 9.50 3.77 -3.88
N PRO A 72 9.17 5.04 -3.60
CA PRO A 72 9.85 6.13 -4.27
C PRO A 72 11.30 6.08 -3.82
N SER A 73 12.24 6.15 -4.77
CA SER A 73 13.62 6.51 -4.45
C SER A 73 13.62 7.80 -3.61
N PRO A 74 14.52 7.97 -2.63
CA PRO A 74 14.51 9.09 -1.67
C PRO A 74 14.73 10.49 -2.28
N LYS A 75 14.54 10.67 -3.59
CA LYS A 75 14.76 11.94 -4.30
C LYS A 75 13.57 12.92 -4.24
N ASN A 76 12.38 12.50 -3.78
CA ASN A 76 11.17 13.33 -3.83
C ASN A 76 10.50 13.53 -2.47
N SER A 77 11.28 13.74 -1.40
CA SER A 77 10.74 14.34 -0.16
C SER A 77 10.53 15.84 -0.40
N PRO A 78 9.30 16.40 -0.35
CA PRO A 78 9.13 17.84 -0.41
C PRO A 78 9.43 18.44 0.97
N SER A 79 10.71 18.48 1.30
CA SER A 79 11.32 19.53 2.11
C SER A 79 12.36 20.23 1.22
N SER A 80 11.87 20.93 0.20
CA SER A 80 12.66 21.79 -0.67
C SER A 80 12.12 23.22 -0.55
N PRO A 81 12.81 24.13 0.15
CA PRO A 81 12.44 25.54 0.17
C PRO A 81 13.09 26.26 -1.03
N ARG A 82 12.29 26.63 -2.05
CA ARG A 82 12.50 27.68 -3.10
C ARG A 82 11.45 27.44 -4.19
N SER A 83 10.68 28.40 -4.71
CA SER A 83 10.96 29.81 -4.96
C SER A 83 9.68 30.65 -4.93
N GLN A 84 9.56 31.57 -3.97
CA GLN A 84 8.74 32.77 -4.17
C GLN A 84 9.57 33.71 -5.06
N GLY A 85 9.19 33.87 -6.33
CA GLY A 85 9.69 34.96 -7.17
C GLY A 85 8.96 36.25 -6.81
N PRO A 86 9.61 37.43 -6.87
CA PRO A 86 8.98 38.67 -6.45
C PRO A 86 7.87 39.10 -7.43
N PRO A 87 6.79 39.74 -6.96
CA PRO A 87 5.75 40.26 -7.84
C PRO A 87 6.29 41.44 -8.64
N ARG A 88 5.96 41.48 -9.95
CA ARG A 88 6.11 42.67 -10.80
C ARG A 88 5.02 43.68 -10.50
#